data_AF-A0A2K1JSX9-F1
#
_entry.id   AF-A0A2K1JSX9-F1
#
_cell.length_a   1.000
_cell.length_b   1.000
_cell.length_c   1.000
_cell.angle_alpha   90.00
_cell.angle_beta   90.00
_cell.angle_gamma   90.00
#
_symmetry.space_group_name_H-M   'P 1'
#
loop_
_entity.id
_entity.type
_entity.pdbx_description
1 polymer ?
#
loop_
_entity_poly.entity_id
_entity_poly.type
_entity_poly.pdbx_seq_one_letter_code
_entity_poly.pdbx_strand_id
1 'polypeptide(L)'
;MPSWTPYAFTPPHPEFPIGTVNGIAAAVRILELEFGCGVGAFTVPGVGVNLQVCGTAGLPEPTFNYSSLAEVVRTSQLARMYAGAHWNSSVEAAAVSGSRMSEWIHKHKKTPTGVLPKSNYLKVVANLPANAGDWDPIRFEAIYLS
;
A
#
# COMPACT_ATOMS: atom_id res chain seq x y z
N MET A 1 21.12 -22.28 -16.69
CA MET A 1 20.11 -21.91 -15.67
C MET A 1 19.83 -20.42 -15.78
N PRO A 2 18.61 -19.93 -15.50
CA PRO A 2 18.36 -18.49 -15.43
C PRO A 2 19.20 -17.86 -14.31
N SER A 3 19.93 -16.80 -14.62
CA SER A 3 20.86 -16.09 -13.72
C SER A 3 20.32 -14.75 -13.22
N TRP A 4 19.03 -14.51 -13.41
CA TRP A 4 18.39 -13.27 -12.99
C TRP A 4 18.21 -13.27 -11.47
N THR A 5 18.45 -12.13 -10.83
CA THR A 5 18.24 -11.89 -9.39
C THR A 5 17.64 -10.50 -9.21
N PRO A 6 16.62 -10.32 -8.36
CA PRO A 6 16.06 -9.00 -8.09
C PRO A 6 17.09 -8.11 -7.39
N TYR A 7 16.96 -6.80 -7.58
CA TYR A 7 17.84 -5.82 -6.92
C TYR A 7 17.61 -5.80 -5.41
N ALA A 8 16.36 -5.94 -4.96
CA ALA A 8 16.03 -5.98 -3.54
C ALA A 8 15.64 -7.39 -3.08
N PHE A 9 15.79 -7.63 -1.77
CA PHE A 9 15.26 -8.82 -1.12
C PHE A 9 13.74 -8.95 -1.36
N THR A 10 13.32 -10.11 -1.83
CA THR A 10 11.89 -10.44 -1.98
C THR A 10 11.34 -10.88 -0.63
N PRO A 11 10.33 -10.20 -0.06
CA PRO A 11 9.76 -10.58 1.22
C PRO A 11 9.17 -12.00 1.25
N PRO A 12 9.20 -12.71 2.40
CA PRO A 12 8.68 -14.07 2.53
C PRO A 12 7.16 -14.10 2.73
N HIS A 13 6.39 -13.47 1.84
CA HIS A 13 4.94 -13.49 1.82
C HIS A 13 4.44 -13.51 0.35
N PRO A 14 3.16 -13.86 0.08
CA PRO A 14 2.61 -13.77 -1.27
C PRO A 14 2.81 -12.38 -1.88
N GLU A 15 3.04 -12.34 -3.20
CA GLU A 15 3.40 -11.11 -3.93
C GLU A 15 2.21 -10.15 -4.09
N PHE A 16 0.99 -10.69 -4.23
CA PHE A 16 -0.19 -9.94 -4.62
C PHE A 16 -1.24 -9.81 -3.49
N PRO A 17 -1.82 -8.62 -3.28
CA PRO A 17 -1.32 -7.32 -3.72
C PRO A 17 -0.16 -6.86 -2.83
N ILE A 18 0.69 -5.95 -3.34
CA ILE A 18 1.77 -5.38 -2.55
C ILE A 18 1.26 -4.49 -1.40
N GLY A 19 1.71 -4.78 -0.17
CA GLY A 19 1.35 -4.00 1.02
C GLY A 19 1.90 -2.57 1.03
N THR A 20 3.13 -2.34 0.54
CA THR A 20 3.76 -0.99 0.57
C THR A 20 2.96 0.02 -0.24
N VAL A 21 2.59 -0.29 -1.50
CA VAL A 21 1.82 0.65 -2.32
C VAL A 21 0.41 0.83 -1.75
N ASN A 22 -0.18 -0.22 -1.19
CA ASN A 22 -1.49 -0.13 -0.54
C ASN A 22 -1.47 0.91 0.60
N GLY A 23 -0.51 0.80 1.52
CA GLY A 23 -0.37 1.73 2.64
C GLY A 23 -0.08 3.17 2.19
N ILE A 24 0.78 3.35 1.18
CA ILE A 24 1.12 4.69 0.67
C ILE A 24 -0.08 5.32 -0.04
N ALA A 25 -0.78 4.58 -0.90
CA ALA A 25 -1.98 5.06 -1.58
C ALA A 25 -3.10 5.39 -0.58
N ALA A 26 -3.23 4.59 0.48
CA ALA A 26 -4.17 4.89 1.57
C ALA A 26 -3.81 6.20 2.27
N ALA A 27 -2.56 6.39 2.66
CA ALA A 27 -2.09 7.61 3.33
C ALA A 27 -2.27 8.86 2.46
N VAL A 28 -1.82 8.79 1.20
CA VAL A 28 -2.00 9.88 0.21
C VAL A 28 -3.47 10.23 0.05
N ARG A 29 -4.36 9.23 -0.08
CA ARG A 29 -5.79 9.49 -0.26
C ARG A 29 -6.42 10.16 0.96
N ILE A 30 -6.02 9.78 2.18
CA ILE A 30 -6.48 10.49 3.38
C ILE A 30 -6.04 11.96 3.35
N LEU A 31 -4.77 12.23 3.02
CA LEU A 31 -4.27 13.60 2.95
C LEU A 31 -5.05 14.44 1.92
N GLU A 32 -5.33 13.88 0.74
CA GLU A 32 -6.15 14.54 -0.28
C GLU A 32 -7.60 14.80 0.19
N LEU A 33 -8.18 13.90 0.99
CA LEU A 33 -9.53 14.06 1.52
C LEU A 33 -9.59 15.11 2.64
N GLU A 34 -8.58 15.18 3.51
CA GLU A 34 -8.53 16.15 4.62
C GLU A 34 -8.12 17.56 4.16
N PHE A 35 -7.16 17.66 3.24
CA PHE A 35 -6.54 18.94 2.85
C PHE A 35 -6.90 19.37 1.41
N GLY A 36 -7.69 18.56 0.70
CA GLY A 36 -7.99 18.76 -0.72
C GLY A 36 -6.86 18.27 -1.63
N CYS A 37 -7.13 18.24 -2.95
CA CYS A 37 -6.15 17.83 -3.97
C CYS A 37 -5.02 18.87 -4.20
N GLY A 38 -4.90 19.86 -3.30
CA GLY A 38 -4.05 21.04 -3.45
C GLY A 38 -2.70 20.96 -2.75
N VAL A 39 -2.26 19.78 -2.29
CA VAL A 39 -0.89 19.64 -1.80
C VAL A 39 0.06 19.83 -2.97
N GLY A 40 0.59 21.05 -3.06
CA GLY A 40 1.51 21.49 -4.10
C GLY A 40 2.86 20.78 -4.03
N ALA A 41 3.79 21.24 -4.86
CA ALA A 41 5.11 20.64 -4.93
C ALA A 41 5.81 20.66 -3.56
N PHE A 42 6.45 19.55 -3.22
CA PHE A 42 7.21 19.41 -1.97
C PHE A 42 8.47 18.59 -2.19
N THR A 43 9.41 18.75 -1.28
CA THR A 43 10.73 18.13 -1.35
C THR A 43 10.90 17.20 -0.15
N VAL A 44 11.35 15.98 -0.43
CA VAL A 44 11.78 15.02 0.59
C VAL A 44 13.31 14.98 0.55
N PRO A 45 13.99 15.51 1.59
CA PRO A 45 15.43 15.45 1.67
C PRO A 45 15.89 13.98 1.60
N GLY A 46 16.90 13.72 0.77
CA GLY A 46 17.56 12.43 0.74
C GLY A 46 18.30 12.20 2.06
N VAL A 47 17.65 11.50 2.99
CA VAL A 47 18.33 10.96 4.16
C VAL A 47 18.87 9.62 3.73
N GLY A 48 20.20 9.48 3.66
CA GLY A 48 20.85 8.22 3.26
C GLY A 48 20.21 7.05 3.98
N VAL A 49 19.98 5.95 3.28
CA VAL A 49 19.19 4.84 3.83
C VAL A 49 19.86 4.36 5.10
N ASN A 50 19.20 4.51 6.25
CA ASN A 50 19.59 3.82 7.47
C ASN A 50 19.12 2.36 7.37
N LEU A 51 19.50 1.68 6.28
CA LEU A 51 19.57 0.23 6.26
C LEU A 51 20.73 -0.11 7.17
N GLN A 52 20.46 -0.13 8.48
CA GLN A 52 21.38 -0.64 9.47
C GLN A 52 21.45 -2.17 9.32
N VAL A 53 21.86 -2.64 8.14
CA VAL A 53 22.52 -3.92 7.97
C VAL A 53 23.93 -3.69 8.53
N CYS A 54 24.07 -3.95 9.82
CA CYS A 54 25.34 -4.05 10.56
C CYS A 54 26.44 -3.06 10.13
N GLY A 55 26.36 -1.80 10.55
CA GLY A 55 27.52 -0.89 10.59
C GLY A 55 27.96 -0.26 9.27
N THR A 56 27.18 -0.39 8.19
CA THR A 56 27.45 0.33 6.93
C THR A 56 26.76 1.69 6.95
N ALA A 57 27.50 2.79 6.77
CA ALA A 57 26.89 4.08 6.51
C ALA A 57 26.07 3.98 5.21
N GLY A 58 24.79 4.36 5.25
CA GLY A 58 23.95 4.39 4.06
C GLY A 58 24.57 5.24 2.95
N LEU A 59 24.36 4.85 1.69
CA LEU A 59 24.73 5.70 0.57
C LEU A 59 23.90 7.00 0.64
N PRO A 60 24.47 8.15 0.24
CA PRO A 60 23.69 9.38 0.08
C PRO A 60 22.57 9.13 -0.92
N GLU A 61 21.32 9.21 -0.46
CA GLU A 61 20.16 9.16 -1.32
C GLU A 61 19.92 10.56 -1.92
N PRO A 62 19.49 10.66 -3.19
CA PRO A 62 19.15 11.94 -3.77
C PRO A 62 17.92 12.55 -3.08
N THR A 63 17.89 13.87 -3.01
CA THR A 63 16.67 14.60 -2.64
C THR A 63 15.61 14.41 -3.71
N PHE A 64 14.41 13.99 -3.31
CA PHE A 64 13.27 13.81 -4.20
C PHE A 64 12.38 15.04 -4.19
N ASN A 65 12.01 15.50 -5.39
CA ASN A 65 11.03 16.57 -5.57
C ASN A 65 9.76 15.96 -6.15
N TYR A 66 8.64 16.15 -5.48
CA TYR A 66 7.34 15.68 -5.90
C TYR A 66 6.49 16.88 -6.29
N SER A 67 5.85 16.81 -7.46
CA SER A 67 4.89 17.79 -7.95
C SER A 67 3.50 17.66 -7.29
N SER A 68 3.19 16.47 -6.76
CA SER A 68 1.92 16.15 -6.12
C SER A 68 2.03 14.92 -5.22
N LEU A 69 1.04 14.70 -4.35
CA LEU A 69 0.95 13.46 -3.58
C LEU A 69 0.75 12.20 -4.45
N ALA A 70 0.07 12.32 -5.58
CA ALA A 70 -0.12 11.23 -6.52
C ALA A 70 1.22 10.70 -7.07
N GLU A 71 2.20 11.58 -7.22
CA GLU A 71 3.56 11.21 -7.65
C GLU A 71 4.26 10.32 -6.61
N VAL A 72 3.96 10.47 -5.32
CA VAL A 72 4.48 9.57 -4.26
C VAL A 72 4.01 8.14 -4.47
N VAL A 73 2.72 7.97 -4.78
CA VAL A 73 2.15 6.64 -5.09
C VAL A 73 2.84 6.07 -6.31
N ARG A 74 2.96 6.86 -7.38
CA ARG A 74 3.60 6.43 -8.64
C ARG A 74 5.07 6.02 -8.44
N THR A 75 5.84 6.83 -7.73
CA THR A 75 7.25 6.54 -7.40
C THR A 75 7.36 5.26 -6.58
N SER A 76 6.42 5.02 -5.66
CA SER A 76 6.40 3.79 -4.85
C SER A 76 6.08 2.54 -5.68
N GLN A 77 5.19 2.65 -6.67
CA GLN A 77 4.92 1.56 -7.62
C GLN A 77 6.17 1.23 -8.44
N LEU A 78 6.80 2.26 -9.02
CA LEU A 78 8.02 2.12 -9.83
C LEU A 78 9.18 1.53 -9.03
N ALA A 79 9.42 2.01 -7.82
CA ALA A 79 10.51 1.54 -6.98
C ALA A 79 10.44 0.03 -6.75
N ARG A 80 9.23 -0.52 -6.57
CA ARG A 80 9.01 -1.95 -6.30
C ARG A 80 9.10 -2.82 -7.55
N MET A 81 8.69 -2.29 -8.69
CA MET A 81 8.88 -2.93 -10.00
C MET A 81 10.37 -2.96 -10.38
N TYR A 82 11.06 -1.83 -10.28
CA TYR A 82 12.49 -1.73 -10.62
C TYR A 82 13.39 -2.46 -9.62
N ALA A 83 12.95 -2.62 -8.37
CA ALA A 83 13.61 -3.51 -7.42
C ALA A 83 13.50 -5.00 -7.80
N GLY A 84 12.64 -5.36 -8.76
CA GLY A 84 12.40 -6.74 -9.19
C GLY A 84 11.54 -7.56 -8.22
N ALA A 85 10.88 -6.92 -7.25
CA ALA A 85 10.13 -7.62 -6.21
C ALA A 85 8.64 -7.78 -6.52
N HIS A 86 8.09 -6.96 -7.43
CA HIS A 86 6.64 -6.90 -7.66
C HIS A 86 6.24 -6.71 -9.12
N TRP A 87 5.08 -7.26 -9.49
CA TRP A 87 4.51 -7.13 -10.83
C TRP A 87 3.69 -5.84 -10.98
N ASN A 88 3.53 -5.36 -12.21
CA ASN A 88 2.75 -4.15 -12.51
C ASN A 88 1.29 -4.26 -12.01
N SER A 89 0.64 -5.41 -12.23
CA SER A 89 -0.73 -5.65 -11.78
C SER A 89 -0.88 -5.57 -10.26
N SER A 90 0.13 -6.04 -9.50
CA SER A 90 0.14 -6.00 -8.04
C SER A 90 0.20 -4.56 -7.52
N VAL A 91 1.10 -3.75 -8.07
CA VAL A 91 1.26 -2.35 -7.66
C VAL A 91 0.06 -1.49 -8.07
N GLU A 92 -0.62 -1.79 -9.18
CA GLU A 92 -1.86 -1.11 -9.59
C GLU A 92 -3.05 -1.48 -8.70
N ALA A 93 -3.28 -2.77 -8.46
CA ALA A 93 -4.35 -3.25 -7.60
C ALA A 93 -4.20 -2.72 -6.16
N ALA A 94 -2.97 -2.71 -5.65
CA ALA A 94 -2.66 -2.16 -4.33
C ALA A 94 -3.00 -0.67 -4.22
N ALA A 95 -2.68 0.14 -5.24
CA ALA A 95 -2.99 1.56 -5.23
C ALA A 95 -4.51 1.81 -5.17
N VAL A 96 -5.29 1.11 -6.01
CA VAL A 96 -6.75 1.20 -6.01
C VAL A 96 -7.34 0.76 -4.67
N SER A 97 -6.88 -0.38 -4.15
CA SER A 97 -7.35 -0.92 -2.87
C SER A 97 -7.09 0.04 -1.71
N GLY A 98 -5.87 0.57 -1.61
CA GLY A 98 -5.48 1.53 -0.57
C GLY A 98 -6.32 2.80 -0.60
N SER A 99 -6.51 3.40 -1.78
CA SER A 99 -7.34 4.60 -1.92
C SER A 99 -8.80 4.36 -1.54
N ARG A 100 -9.42 3.25 -1.98
CA ARG A 100 -10.81 2.92 -1.63
C ARG A 100 -11.00 2.67 -0.14
N MET A 101 -10.02 2.01 0.50
CA MET A 101 -10.03 1.80 1.94
C MET A 101 -10.05 3.14 2.68
N SER A 102 -9.22 4.09 2.26
CA SER A 102 -9.18 5.44 2.84
C SER A 102 -10.47 6.23 2.64
N GLU A 103 -11.07 6.16 1.46
CA GLU A 103 -12.39 6.77 1.20
C GLU A 103 -13.46 6.20 2.12
N TRP A 104 -13.46 4.87 2.32
CA TRP A 104 -14.39 4.23 3.22
C TRP A 104 -14.16 4.68 4.66
N ILE A 105 -12.92 4.69 5.14
CA ILE A 105 -12.58 5.13 6.51
C ILE A 105 -12.97 6.59 6.72
N HIS A 106 -12.64 7.47 5.78
CA HIS A 106 -12.94 8.90 5.86
C HIS A 106 -14.46 9.17 5.84
N LYS A 107 -15.23 8.45 5.02
CA LYS A 107 -16.70 8.55 5.00
C LYS A 107 -17.34 8.03 6.28
N HIS A 108 -16.76 7.00 6.90
CA HIS A 108 -17.31 6.33 8.07
C HIS A 108 -16.50 6.61 9.34
N LYS A 109 -15.91 7.81 9.48
CA LYS A 109 -15.19 8.24 10.68
C LYS A 109 -16.02 7.94 11.92
N LYS A 110 -15.67 6.85 12.60
CA LYS A 110 -16.20 6.49 13.92
C LYS A 110 -15.04 6.59 14.89
N THR A 111 -15.32 7.10 16.09
CA THR A 111 -14.38 6.99 17.19
C THR A 111 -13.98 5.52 17.34
N PRO A 112 -12.67 5.18 17.28
CA PRO A 112 -12.23 3.82 17.54
C PRO A 112 -12.81 3.38 18.87
N THR A 113 -13.61 2.32 18.88
CA THR A 113 -14.32 1.89 20.09
C THR A 113 -13.38 1.31 21.15
N GLY A 114 -12.07 1.23 20.90
CA GLY A 114 -11.07 0.54 21.74
C GLY A 114 -11.25 -0.99 21.77
N VAL A 115 -12.40 -1.48 21.34
CA VAL A 115 -12.75 -2.88 21.18
C VAL A 115 -12.46 -3.27 19.72
N LEU A 116 -11.49 -4.16 19.50
CA LEU A 116 -11.36 -4.84 18.21
C LEU A 116 -12.73 -5.44 17.85
N PRO A 117 -13.17 -5.36 16.58
CA PRO A 117 -14.42 -6.00 16.19
C PRO A 117 -14.38 -7.45 16.67
N LYS A 118 -15.45 -7.91 17.35
CA LYS A 118 -15.56 -9.32 17.72
C LYS A 118 -15.27 -10.15 16.46
N SER A 119 -14.62 -11.31 16.59
CA SER A 119 -14.16 -12.11 15.43
C SER A 119 -15.26 -12.44 14.40
N ASN A 120 -16.54 -12.35 14.78
CA ASN A 120 -17.69 -12.44 13.90
C ASN A 120 -17.96 -11.19 13.03
N TYR A 121 -17.55 -9.98 13.42
CA TYR A 121 -17.63 -8.77 12.58
C TYR A 121 -16.65 -8.81 11.41
N LEU A 122 -15.47 -9.42 11.57
CA LEU A 122 -14.53 -9.66 10.47
C LEU A 122 -15.10 -10.59 9.39
N LYS A 123 -16.01 -11.50 9.76
CA LYS A 123 -16.71 -12.38 8.81
C LYS A 123 -17.72 -11.65 7.91
N VAL A 124 -18.15 -10.44 8.28
CA VAL A 124 -19.21 -9.69 7.56
C VAL A 124 -18.64 -8.84 6.42
N VAL A 125 -17.42 -8.32 6.56
CA VAL A 125 -16.83 -7.42 5.54
C VAL A 125 -16.04 -8.20 4.48
N ALA A 126 -15.65 -9.42 4.79
CA ALA A 126 -15.10 -10.33 3.80
C ALA A 126 -15.62 -11.74 4.11
N ASN A 127 -16.52 -12.25 3.27
CA ASN A 127 -16.73 -13.69 3.17
C ASN A 127 -15.45 -14.29 2.59
N LEU A 128 -14.40 -14.35 3.40
CA LEU A 128 -13.19 -15.06 3.07
C LEU A 128 -13.53 -16.55 3.18
N PRO A 129 -13.32 -17.32 2.11
CA PRO A 129 -13.51 -18.75 2.18
C PRO A 129 -12.62 -19.34 3.28
N ALA A 130 -13.12 -20.36 3.98
CA ALA A 130 -12.39 -21.01 5.06
C ALA A 130 -11.10 -21.71 4.57
N ASN A 131 -11.03 -22.02 3.27
CA ASN A 131 -9.89 -22.66 2.64
C ASN A 131 -9.35 -21.79 1.49
N ALA A 132 -8.03 -21.73 1.35
CA ALA A 132 -7.35 -20.91 0.34
C ALA A 132 -7.74 -21.24 -1.11
N GLY A 133 -8.23 -22.46 -1.38
CA GLY A 133 -8.63 -22.91 -2.71
C GLY A 133 -10.02 -22.44 -3.18
N ASP A 134 -10.83 -21.91 -2.27
CA ASP A 134 -12.22 -21.50 -2.56
C ASP A 134 -12.33 -19.99 -2.86
N TRP A 135 -11.19 -19.29 -2.98
CA TRP A 135 -11.13 -17.85 -3.23
C TRP A 135 -11.40 -17.52 -4.71
N ASP A 136 -12.53 -16.86 -4.98
CA ASP A 136 -12.92 -16.37 -6.31
C ASP A 136 -12.91 -14.81 -6.31
N PRO A 137 -11.97 -14.15 -7.00
CA PRO A 137 -11.86 -12.69 -6.99
C PRO A 137 -13.01 -11.95 -7.68
N ILE A 138 -13.92 -12.64 -8.38
CA ILE A 138 -14.96 -12.03 -9.21
C ILE A 138 -16.30 -11.90 -8.46
N ARG A 139 -16.51 -12.62 -7.35
CA ARG A 139 -17.82 -12.75 -6.67
C ARG A 139 -18.06 -11.83 -5.46
N PHE A 140 -17.23 -10.81 -5.25
CA PHE A 140 -17.43 -9.88 -4.13
C PHE A 140 -18.56 -8.89 -4.41
N GLU A 141 -19.81 -9.30 -4.15
CA GLU A 141 -20.92 -8.37 -3.93
C GLU A 141 -20.88 -7.90 -2.46
N ALA A 142 -20.65 -6.60 -2.27
CA ALA A 142 -20.72 -5.98 -0.95
C ALA A 142 -22.18 -5.94 -0.49
N ILE A 143 -22.56 -6.84 0.43
CA ILE A 143 -23.87 -6.78 1.10
C ILE A 143 -23.76 -5.77 2.24
N TYR A 144 -24.38 -4.61 2.05
CA TYR A 144 -24.55 -3.61 3.10
C TYR A 144 -25.75 -3.99 3.97
N LEU A 145 -25.51 -4.24 5.26
CA LEU A 145 -26.59 -4.32 6.24
C LEU A 145 -26.86 -2.91 6.80
N SER A 146 -28.10 -2.45 6.60
CA SER A 146 -28.69 -1.19 7.10
C SER A 146 -28.79 -1.14 8.61
#